data_AF-A0A9D7KF22-F1
#
_entry.id   AF-A0A9D7KF22-F1
#
_cell.length_a   1.000
_cell.length_b   1.000
_cell.length_c   1.000
_cell.angle_alpha   90.00
_cell.angle_beta   90.00
_cell.angle_gamma   90.00
#
_symmetry.space_group_name_H-M   'P 1'
#
loop_
_entity.id
_entity.type
_entity.pdbx_description
1 polymer ?
#
loop_
_entity_poly.entity_id
_entity_poly.type
_entity_poly.pdbx_seq_one_letter_code
_entity_poly.pdbx_strand_id
1 'polypeptide(L)'
;MQGVNVDFAASSGSLNFTSAVTDATGTISGVSLSQGISNNATITATAHHIIPQGTRYVHKVSPNQYQKIVLATPINTTVTSSATVTWVATADLSITKTSSSNSGNHGEIITFTITVTNHGPNGATNVIVTDQIPTGLDFNSYSSSQGSYNNTTGVWTVGNLANGGTATLQMTTTVNLQSLNSNFFTLGEAVGYNLCIK
;
A
#
# COMPACT_ATOMS: atom_id res chain seq x y z
N MET A 1 -24.47 26.35 -9.23
CA MET A 1 -25.92 26.34 -8.92
C MET A 1 -26.07 25.75 -7.53
N GLN A 2 -26.61 26.52 -6.58
CA GLN A 2 -26.83 26.06 -5.20
C GLN A 2 -28.02 25.11 -5.11
N GLY A 3 -27.99 24.17 -4.18
CA GLY A 3 -29.16 23.36 -3.84
C GLY A 3 -29.42 22.18 -4.78
N VAL A 4 -28.42 21.75 -5.55
CA VAL A 4 -28.54 20.57 -6.43
C VAL A 4 -28.17 19.33 -5.63
N ASN A 5 -29.05 18.33 -5.62
CA ASN A 5 -28.75 17.02 -5.03
C ASN A 5 -27.83 16.25 -5.97
N VAL A 6 -26.74 15.72 -5.43
CA VAL A 6 -25.78 14.89 -6.14
C VAL A 6 -25.60 13.58 -5.40
N ASP A 7 -25.84 12.47 -6.09
CA ASP A 7 -25.56 11.13 -5.60
C ASP A 7 -24.17 10.68 -6.06
N PHE A 8 -23.44 10.01 -5.18
CA PHE A 8 -22.09 9.50 -5.42
C PHE A 8 -22.09 7.98 -5.31
N ALA A 9 -21.41 7.34 -6.26
CA ALA A 9 -21.13 5.92 -6.23
C ALA A 9 -19.64 5.69 -6.50
N ALA A 10 -19.06 4.66 -5.88
CA ALA A 10 -17.70 4.21 -6.14
C ALA A 10 -17.72 2.76 -6.63
N SER A 11 -16.90 2.44 -7.64
CA SER A 11 -16.78 1.07 -8.15
C SER A 11 -16.03 0.12 -7.19
N SER A 12 -15.27 0.67 -6.23
CA SER A 12 -14.60 -0.04 -5.15
C SER A 12 -14.28 0.94 -4.03
N GLY A 13 -14.15 0.46 -2.79
CA GLY A 13 -13.88 1.30 -1.62
C GLY A 13 -15.15 1.77 -0.93
N SER A 14 -15.00 2.63 0.07
CA SER A 14 -16.12 3.22 0.79
C SER A 14 -16.06 4.74 0.75
N LEU A 15 -17.16 5.37 0.34
CA LEU A 15 -17.30 6.82 0.39
C LEU A 15 -17.72 7.23 1.80
N ASN A 16 -17.21 8.36 2.28
CA ASN A 16 -17.66 8.92 3.56
C ASN A 16 -19.13 9.40 3.55
N PHE A 17 -19.67 9.69 2.38
CA PHE A 17 -21.10 9.87 2.13
C PHE A 17 -21.44 9.57 0.67
N THR A 18 -22.68 9.14 0.42
CA THR A 18 -23.17 8.74 -0.91
C THR A 18 -24.09 9.78 -1.55
N SER A 19 -24.37 10.88 -0.88
CA SER A 19 -25.10 12.02 -1.45
C SER A 19 -24.75 13.32 -0.73
N ALA A 20 -24.83 14.44 -1.44
CA ALA A 20 -24.68 15.78 -0.87
C ALA A 20 -25.39 16.83 -1.74
N VAL A 21 -25.51 18.04 -1.18
CA VAL A 21 -26.12 19.20 -1.84
C VAL A 21 -25.05 20.22 -2.17
N THR A 22 -25.08 20.77 -3.39
CA THR A 22 -24.15 21.82 -3.79
C THR A 22 -24.33 23.10 -2.97
N ASP A 23 -23.20 23.72 -2.60
CA ASP A 23 -23.16 25.00 -1.90
C ASP A 23 -23.53 26.20 -2.80
N ALA A 24 -23.46 27.42 -2.26
CA ALA A 24 -23.74 28.66 -3.00
C ALA A 24 -22.91 28.83 -4.28
N THR A 25 -21.71 28.23 -4.33
CA THR A 25 -20.80 28.27 -5.49
C THR A 25 -21.08 27.14 -6.49
N GLY A 26 -21.89 26.15 -6.12
CA GLY A 26 -22.16 24.96 -6.94
C GLY A 26 -21.16 23.83 -6.73
N THR A 27 -20.41 23.82 -5.62
CA THR A 27 -19.41 22.79 -5.32
C THR A 27 -19.84 21.90 -4.16
N ILE A 28 -19.22 20.72 -4.07
CA ILE A 28 -19.34 19.79 -2.94
C ILE A 28 -17.93 19.50 -2.45
N SER A 29 -17.66 19.82 -1.19
CA SER A 29 -16.35 19.62 -0.55
C SER A 29 -16.38 18.43 0.40
N GLY A 30 -15.22 17.83 0.65
CA GLY A 30 -15.07 16.77 1.65
C GLY A 30 -15.51 15.37 1.22
N VAL A 31 -15.75 15.14 -0.08
CA VAL A 31 -15.92 13.76 -0.60
C VAL A 31 -14.57 13.05 -0.49
N SER A 32 -14.52 11.98 0.30
CA SER A 32 -13.34 11.14 0.46
C SER A 32 -13.69 9.68 0.23
N LEU A 33 -12.78 8.95 -0.41
CA LEU A 33 -12.91 7.53 -0.69
C LEU A 33 -11.83 6.77 0.11
N SER A 34 -12.21 5.76 0.88
CA SER A 34 -11.26 4.79 1.43
C SER A 34 -11.01 3.66 0.43
N GLN A 35 -9.81 3.11 0.44
CA GLN A 35 -9.44 2.03 -0.47
C GLN A 35 -10.32 0.79 -0.26
N GLY A 36 -10.75 0.19 -1.37
CA GLY A 36 -11.46 -1.09 -1.39
C GLY A 36 -10.59 -2.23 -1.88
N ILE A 37 -11.24 -3.30 -2.34
CA ILE A 37 -10.56 -4.50 -2.87
C ILE A 37 -9.83 -4.28 -4.21
N SER A 38 -10.06 -3.15 -4.89
CA SER A 38 -9.42 -2.82 -6.17
C SER A 38 -8.35 -1.73 -6.00
N ASN A 39 -7.28 -1.83 -6.79
CA ASN A 39 -6.22 -0.81 -6.90
C ASN A 39 -6.69 0.45 -7.64
N ASN A 40 -7.86 0.41 -8.26
CA ASN A 40 -8.51 1.58 -8.85
C ASN A 40 -9.98 1.65 -8.42
N ALA A 41 -10.50 2.86 -8.39
CA ALA A 41 -11.91 3.11 -8.18
C ALA A 41 -12.36 4.27 -9.06
N THR A 42 -13.50 4.12 -9.72
CA THR A 42 -14.19 5.23 -10.39
C THR A 42 -15.26 5.76 -9.46
N ILE A 43 -15.20 7.05 -9.16
CA ILE A 43 -16.26 7.78 -8.48
C ILE A 43 -17.16 8.38 -9.56
N THR A 44 -18.44 8.04 -9.51
CA THR A 44 -19.48 8.60 -10.39
C THR A 44 -20.35 9.53 -9.56
N ALA A 45 -20.47 10.78 -10.00
CA ALA A 45 -21.36 11.78 -9.44
C ALA A 45 -22.56 11.98 -10.38
N THR A 46 -23.76 11.87 -9.84
CA THR A 46 -25.03 12.02 -10.58
C THR A 46 -25.82 13.16 -10.00
N ALA A 47 -25.90 14.27 -10.73
CA ALA A 47 -26.65 15.43 -10.30
C ALA A 47 -28.11 15.29 -10.76
N HIS A 48 -29.02 15.39 -9.78
CA HIS A 48 -30.46 15.43 -10.00
C HIS A 48 -30.95 16.86 -9.77
N HIS A 49 -31.44 17.50 -10.84
CA HIS A 49 -32.04 18.82 -10.74
C HIS A 49 -33.50 18.77 -11.19
N ILE A 50 -34.41 19.20 -10.31
CA ILE A 50 -35.84 19.33 -10.59
C ILE A 50 -36.10 20.78 -10.95
N ILE A 51 -36.60 21.04 -12.16
CA ILE A 51 -37.06 22.37 -12.56
C ILE A 51 -38.53 22.49 -12.12
N PRO A 52 -38.90 23.45 -11.24
CA PRO A 52 -40.27 23.58 -10.76
C PRO A 52 -41.26 23.86 -11.89
N GLN A 53 -42.39 23.15 -11.88
CA GLN A 53 -43.47 23.34 -12.84
C GLN A 53 -44.01 24.79 -12.74
N GLY A 54 -44.21 25.45 -13.89
CA GLY A 54 -44.70 26.83 -13.94
C GLY A 54 -43.62 27.92 -13.86
N THR A 55 -42.34 27.55 -13.72
CA THR A 55 -41.24 28.50 -13.94
C THR A 55 -41.31 28.99 -15.39
N ARG A 56 -41.31 30.30 -15.65
CA ARG A 56 -41.28 30.90 -17.00
C ARG A 56 -40.08 31.84 -17.13
N TYR A 57 -39.24 31.62 -18.13
CA TYR A 57 -38.20 32.57 -18.56
C TYR A 57 -38.63 33.29 -19.84
N VAL A 58 -38.21 34.54 -20.02
CA VAL A 58 -38.55 35.41 -21.15
C VAL A 58 -37.25 36.00 -21.71
N HIS A 59 -37.04 35.89 -23.02
CA HIS A 59 -36.00 36.62 -23.77
C HIS A 59 -36.61 37.94 -24.20
N LYS A 60 -36.02 39.06 -23.77
CA LYS A 60 -36.27 40.34 -24.41
C LYS A 60 -34.92 40.94 -24.74
N VAL A 61 -34.60 40.98 -26.03
CA VAL A 61 -33.41 41.64 -26.54
C VAL A 61 -33.80 43.10 -26.81
N SER A 62 -33.16 44.04 -26.15
CA SER A 62 -33.04 45.41 -26.66
C SER A 62 -31.64 45.54 -27.24
N PRO A 63 -31.42 46.32 -28.32
CA PRO A 63 -30.07 46.57 -28.78
C PRO A 63 -29.32 47.27 -27.62
N ASN A 64 -28.37 46.56 -27.02
CA ASN A 64 -27.31 47.03 -26.11
C ASN A 64 -27.37 46.73 -24.60
N GLN A 65 -28.29 45.94 -24.04
CA GLN A 65 -28.15 45.48 -22.63
C GLN A 65 -28.73 44.07 -22.38
N TYR A 66 -27.83 43.10 -22.17
CA TYR A 66 -27.96 41.70 -21.68
C TYR A 66 -28.88 40.69 -22.43
N GLN A 67 -28.45 39.42 -22.44
CA GLN A 67 -29.20 38.25 -22.95
C GLN A 67 -29.90 37.51 -21.80
N LYS A 68 -31.11 36.96 -22.04
CA LYS A 68 -31.86 36.15 -21.05
C LYS A 68 -32.62 34.99 -21.71
N ILE A 69 -32.16 33.75 -21.52
CA ILE A 69 -32.62 32.52 -22.21
C ILE A 69 -34.07 32.09 -21.84
N VAL A 70 -34.79 31.41 -22.76
CA VAL A 70 -36.19 30.88 -22.65
C VAL A 70 -36.24 29.34 -22.67
N LEU A 71 -37.34 28.75 -22.12
CA LEU A 71 -37.52 27.36 -21.63
C LEU A 71 -37.88 26.26 -22.65
N ALA A 72 -37.67 25.02 -22.19
CA ALA A 72 -38.32 23.78 -22.64
C ALA A 72 -39.25 23.19 -21.54
N THR A 73 -40.10 22.24 -21.93
CA THR A 73 -41.00 21.37 -21.12
C THR A 73 -40.27 20.78 -19.90
N PRO A 74 -40.94 20.51 -18.75
CA PRO A 74 -40.28 19.90 -17.59
C PRO A 74 -39.78 18.50 -17.97
N ILE A 75 -38.47 18.36 -18.10
CA ILE A 75 -37.79 17.07 -18.21
C ILE A 75 -36.94 16.96 -16.95
N ASN A 76 -37.02 15.84 -16.25
CA ASN A 76 -36.08 15.51 -15.20
C ASN A 76 -34.71 15.31 -15.88
N THR A 77 -33.88 16.35 -15.96
CA THR A 77 -32.57 16.23 -16.58
C THR A 77 -31.57 15.75 -15.54
N THR A 78 -31.15 14.50 -15.67
CA THR A 78 -30.02 13.94 -14.92
C THR A 78 -28.73 14.21 -15.68
N VAL A 79 -27.70 14.73 -15.00
CA VAL A 79 -26.36 14.91 -15.57
C VAL A 79 -25.38 14.07 -14.76
N THR A 80 -24.55 13.30 -15.45
CA THR A 80 -23.52 12.45 -14.82
C THR A 80 -22.12 12.97 -15.15
N SER A 81 -21.21 12.84 -14.19
CA SER A 81 -19.77 13.06 -14.35
C SER A 81 -19.02 11.98 -13.58
N SER A 82 -17.87 11.57 -14.09
CA SER A 82 -17.03 10.55 -13.43
C SER A 82 -15.58 10.99 -13.31
N ALA A 83 -14.91 10.47 -12.28
CA ALA A 83 -13.49 10.66 -12.04
C ALA A 83 -12.88 9.34 -11.54
N THR A 84 -11.64 9.04 -11.94
CA THR A 84 -10.93 7.84 -11.51
C THR A 84 -9.90 8.18 -10.45
N VAL A 85 -9.96 7.49 -9.32
CA VAL A 85 -8.95 7.50 -8.26
C VAL A 85 -8.12 6.22 -8.40
N THR A 86 -6.80 6.38 -8.43
CA THR A 86 -5.87 5.25 -8.47
C THR A 86 -5.12 5.16 -7.15
N TRP A 87 -5.18 4.00 -6.52
CA TRP A 87 -4.38 3.67 -5.35
C TRP A 87 -3.07 3.08 -5.83
N VAL A 88 -1.95 3.63 -5.36
CA VAL A 88 -0.65 2.97 -5.56
C VAL A 88 -0.58 1.83 -4.56
N ALA A 89 -0.99 0.64 -5.00
CA ALA A 89 -0.68 -0.59 -4.29
C ALA A 89 0.85 -0.71 -4.15
N THR A 90 1.35 -0.72 -2.92
CA THR A 90 2.76 -1.04 -2.67
C THR A 90 2.91 -2.52 -2.41
N ALA A 91 4.13 -3.03 -2.48
CA ALA A 91 4.42 -4.34 -1.90
C ALA A 91 4.29 -4.24 -0.37
N ASP A 92 3.89 -5.35 0.26
CA ASP A 92 3.85 -5.51 1.71
C ASP A 92 4.82 -6.64 2.08
N LEU A 93 6.01 -6.27 2.53
CA LEU A 93 7.07 -7.23 2.84
C LEU A 93 7.11 -7.54 4.32
N SER A 94 7.03 -8.82 4.65
CA SER A 94 7.33 -9.33 5.99
C SER A 94 8.64 -10.11 5.98
N ILE A 95 9.34 -10.08 7.11
CA ILE A 95 10.59 -10.79 7.29
C ILE A 95 10.61 -11.49 8.65
N THR A 96 11.06 -12.74 8.66
CA THR A 96 11.23 -13.52 9.89
C THR A 96 12.61 -14.16 9.91
N LYS A 97 13.16 -14.35 11.10
CA LYS A 97 14.42 -15.06 11.33
C LYS A 97 14.26 -16.02 12.50
N THR A 98 14.74 -17.24 12.33
CA THR A 98 14.77 -18.28 13.37
C THR A 98 16.15 -18.90 13.44
N SER A 99 16.48 -19.51 14.58
CA SER A 99 17.72 -20.28 14.76
C SER A 99 17.43 -21.68 15.28
N SER A 100 18.30 -22.64 15.00
CA SER A 100 18.22 -24.00 15.53
C SER A 100 18.45 -24.06 17.05
N SER A 101 19.23 -23.11 17.58
CA SER A 101 19.46 -22.91 19.01
C SER A 101 19.69 -21.42 19.29
N ASN A 102 19.37 -20.97 20.49
CA ASN A 102 19.62 -19.60 20.98
C ASN A 102 20.91 -19.48 21.80
N SER A 103 21.61 -20.59 22.04
CA SER A 103 22.87 -20.66 22.76
C SER A 103 23.69 -21.87 22.31
N GLY A 104 24.98 -21.86 22.63
CA GLY A 104 25.83 -23.01 22.33
C GLY A 104 27.22 -22.90 22.95
N ASN A 105 27.89 -24.05 23.04
CA ASN A 105 29.28 -24.18 23.46
C ASN A 105 30.24 -23.95 22.28
N HIS A 106 31.51 -23.66 22.56
CA HIS A 106 32.52 -23.52 21.51
C HIS A 106 32.56 -24.74 20.58
N GLY A 107 32.53 -24.50 19.27
CA GLY A 107 32.53 -25.54 18.23
C GLY A 107 31.15 -26.08 17.85
N GLU A 108 30.07 -25.71 18.56
CA GLU A 108 28.71 -26.13 18.19
C GLU A 108 28.20 -25.36 16.97
N ILE A 109 27.35 -26.01 16.17
CA ILE A 109 26.77 -25.45 14.95
C ILE A 109 25.42 -24.82 15.26
N ILE A 110 25.22 -23.58 14.81
CA ILE A 110 23.93 -22.88 14.82
C ILE A 110 23.51 -22.58 13.38
N THR A 111 22.31 -23.03 13.02
CA THR A 111 21.71 -22.74 11.72
C THR A 111 20.66 -21.65 11.86
N PHE A 112 20.74 -20.61 11.03
CA PHE A 112 19.74 -19.56 10.92
C PHE A 112 18.89 -19.73 9.67
N THR A 113 17.59 -19.46 9.77
CA THR A 113 16.67 -19.42 8.64
C THR A 113 15.98 -18.06 8.59
N ILE A 114 16.18 -17.32 7.51
CA ILE A 114 15.50 -16.06 7.23
C ILE A 114 14.47 -16.31 6.13
N THR A 115 13.25 -15.83 6.33
CA THR A 115 12.16 -15.91 5.36
C THR A 115 11.61 -14.53 5.08
N VAL A 116 11.56 -14.14 3.80
CA VAL A 116 10.91 -12.93 3.31
C VAL A 116 9.65 -13.31 2.57
N THR A 117 8.52 -12.69 2.88
CA THR A 117 7.25 -12.90 2.16
C THR A 117 6.69 -11.57 1.70
N ASN A 118 6.19 -11.53 0.46
CA ASN A 118 5.42 -10.40 -0.04
C ASN A 118 3.93 -10.71 0.05
N HIS A 119 3.23 -10.06 0.97
CA HIS A 119 1.78 -10.16 1.13
C HIS A 119 0.99 -9.31 0.12
N GLY A 120 1.70 -8.61 -0.77
CA GLY A 120 1.12 -7.90 -1.90
C GLY A 120 0.47 -6.57 -1.50
N PRO A 121 -0.49 -6.07 -2.29
CA PRO A 121 -1.04 -6.68 -3.52
C PRO A 121 -0.11 -6.59 -4.74
N ASN A 122 0.97 -5.81 -4.69
CA ASN A 122 1.94 -5.68 -5.78
C ASN A 122 3.23 -6.47 -5.54
N GLY A 123 3.93 -6.80 -6.63
CA GLY A 123 5.28 -7.37 -6.54
C GLY A 123 6.28 -6.36 -5.97
N ALA A 124 7.20 -6.84 -5.14
CA ALA A 124 8.35 -6.07 -4.70
C ALA A 124 9.49 -6.19 -5.70
N THR A 125 10.25 -5.13 -5.89
CA THR A 125 11.44 -5.10 -6.76
C THR A 125 12.65 -4.69 -5.96
N ASN A 126 13.82 -5.21 -6.32
CA ASN A 126 15.09 -4.87 -5.65
C ASN A 126 15.06 -5.12 -4.13
N VAL A 127 14.40 -6.19 -3.68
CA VAL A 127 14.33 -6.56 -2.27
C VAL A 127 15.72 -6.91 -1.77
N ILE A 128 16.13 -6.23 -0.70
CA ILE A 128 17.41 -6.43 -0.03
C ILE A 128 17.16 -6.69 1.44
N VAL A 129 17.80 -7.74 1.96
CA VAL A 129 17.84 -8.02 3.39
C VAL A 129 19.26 -7.81 3.89
N THR A 130 19.41 -7.17 5.03
CA THR A 130 20.68 -7.15 5.76
C THR A 130 20.55 -8.03 6.99
N ASP A 131 21.52 -8.92 7.19
CA ASP A 131 21.76 -9.71 8.39
C ASP A 131 23.26 -9.99 8.54
N GLN A 132 23.87 -9.34 9.53
CA GLN A 132 25.29 -9.49 9.85
C GLN A 132 25.48 -10.60 10.89
N ILE A 133 26.46 -11.47 10.65
CA ILE A 133 26.81 -12.54 11.59
C ILE A 133 27.38 -11.90 12.86
N PRO A 134 26.77 -12.14 14.04
CA PRO A 134 27.25 -11.59 15.31
C PRO A 134 28.67 -12.07 15.64
N THR A 135 29.43 -11.24 16.36
CA THR A 135 30.66 -11.68 17.02
C THR A 135 30.36 -12.87 17.94
N GLY A 136 31.24 -13.86 17.99
CA GLY A 136 30.96 -15.12 18.68
C GLY A 136 30.53 -16.26 17.77
N LEU A 137 30.32 -15.98 16.48
CA LEU A 137 29.99 -16.97 15.46
C LEU A 137 30.93 -16.84 14.26
N ASP A 138 31.48 -17.97 13.84
CA ASP A 138 32.20 -18.10 12.57
C ASP A 138 31.22 -18.54 11.48
N PHE A 139 31.24 -17.85 10.34
CA PHE A 139 30.43 -18.21 9.18
C PHE A 139 31.00 -19.44 8.46
N ASN A 140 30.17 -20.47 8.21
CA ASN A 140 30.58 -21.66 7.46
C ASN A 140 30.06 -21.63 6.02
N SER A 141 28.74 -21.52 5.84
CA SER A 141 28.10 -21.62 4.53
C SER A 141 26.69 -21.03 4.54
N TYR A 142 26.12 -20.83 3.35
CA TYR A 142 24.72 -20.50 3.18
C TYR A 142 24.09 -21.26 2.00
N SER A 143 22.77 -21.36 2.01
CA SER A 143 21.95 -21.71 0.85
C SER A 143 20.75 -20.77 0.78
N SER A 144 20.36 -20.36 -0.43
CA SER A 144 19.24 -19.45 -0.64
C SER A 144 18.31 -19.99 -1.72
N SER A 145 17.00 -19.81 -1.55
CA SER A 145 16.02 -20.17 -2.59
C SER A 145 16.07 -19.21 -3.78
N GLN A 146 16.49 -17.97 -3.54
CA GLN A 146 16.74 -16.96 -4.56
C GLN A 146 17.74 -15.91 -4.06
N GLY A 147 18.37 -15.21 -5.01
CA GLY A 147 19.34 -14.18 -4.69
C GLY A 147 20.70 -14.72 -4.22
N SER A 148 21.53 -13.84 -3.66
CA SER A 148 22.86 -14.19 -3.15
C SER A 148 23.19 -13.41 -1.88
N TYR A 149 23.85 -14.08 -0.94
CA TYR A 149 24.28 -13.50 0.33
C TYR A 149 25.77 -13.22 0.33
N ASN A 150 26.16 -12.03 0.81
CA ASN A 150 27.53 -11.64 1.07
C ASN A 150 27.76 -11.61 2.58
N ASN A 151 28.52 -12.58 3.11
CA ASN A 151 28.80 -12.73 4.54
C ASN A 151 29.73 -11.66 5.10
N THR A 152 30.46 -10.91 4.26
CA THR A 152 31.30 -9.80 4.71
C THR A 152 30.46 -8.53 4.95
N THR A 153 29.49 -8.27 4.08
CA THR A 153 28.60 -7.10 4.20
C THR A 153 27.27 -7.42 4.87
N GLY A 154 26.98 -8.70 5.14
CA GLY A 154 25.71 -9.16 5.68
C GLY A 154 24.53 -8.93 4.73
N VAL A 155 24.78 -8.62 3.46
CA VAL A 155 23.71 -8.25 2.52
C VAL A 155 23.27 -9.49 1.73
N TRP A 156 21.98 -9.80 1.81
CA TRP A 156 21.28 -10.74 0.95
C TRP A 156 20.47 -9.97 -0.10
N THR A 157 20.87 -10.08 -1.36
CA THR A 157 20.14 -9.46 -2.48
C THR A 157 19.11 -10.46 -3.00
N VAL A 158 17.86 -10.35 -2.53
CA VAL A 158 16.75 -11.26 -2.87
C VAL A 158 16.32 -11.06 -4.32
N GLY A 159 16.22 -9.80 -4.77
CA GLY A 159 15.77 -9.44 -6.10
C GLY A 159 14.27 -9.13 -6.15
N ASN A 160 13.57 -9.61 -7.17
CA ASN A 160 12.14 -9.33 -7.33
C ASN A 160 11.29 -10.42 -6.66
N LEU A 161 10.30 -10.01 -5.89
CA LEU A 161 9.39 -10.92 -5.18
C LEU A 161 7.94 -10.65 -5.58
N ALA A 162 7.35 -11.56 -6.36
CA ALA A 162 5.95 -11.45 -6.79
C ALA A 162 4.99 -11.38 -5.59
N ASN A 163 3.76 -10.88 -5.79
CA ASN A 163 2.69 -10.97 -4.79
C ASN A 163 2.47 -12.43 -4.38
N GLY A 164 2.45 -12.71 -3.08
CA GLY A 164 2.38 -14.04 -2.49
C GLY A 164 3.69 -14.83 -2.55
N GLY A 165 4.76 -14.24 -3.11
CA GLY A 165 6.06 -14.87 -3.22
C GLY A 165 6.81 -14.92 -1.90
N THR A 166 7.61 -15.97 -1.72
CA THR A 166 8.47 -16.17 -0.55
C THR A 166 9.91 -16.48 -0.96
N ALA A 167 10.87 -15.90 -0.26
CA ALA A 167 12.31 -16.16 -0.37
C ALA A 167 12.85 -16.70 0.96
N THR A 168 13.80 -17.64 0.91
CA THR A 168 14.48 -18.14 2.12
C THR A 168 16.00 -18.09 1.99
N LEU A 169 16.66 -17.78 3.10
CA LEU A 169 18.11 -17.85 3.26
C LEU A 169 18.41 -18.68 4.51
N GLN A 170 19.14 -19.78 4.33
CA GLN A 170 19.64 -20.61 5.43
C GLN A 170 21.15 -20.40 5.57
N MET A 171 21.61 -20.09 6.77
CA MET A 171 23.04 -19.87 7.08
C MET A 171 23.49 -20.83 8.17
N THR A 172 24.69 -21.39 8.01
CA THR A 172 25.32 -22.28 8.99
C THR A 172 26.51 -21.56 9.59
N THR A 173 26.57 -21.53 10.91
CA THR A 173 27.63 -20.88 11.70
C THR A 173 28.16 -21.81 12.79
N THR A 174 29.37 -21.55 13.28
CA THR A 174 30.01 -22.28 14.38
C THR A 174 30.28 -21.33 15.54
N VAL A 175 29.94 -21.74 16.76
CA VAL A 175 30.19 -20.92 17.96
C VAL A 175 31.69 -20.79 18.23
N ASN A 176 32.18 -19.54 18.24
CA ASN A 176 33.56 -19.20 18.53
C ASN A 176 33.68 -18.32 19.77
N LEU A 177 33.68 -18.97 20.94
CA LEU A 177 33.90 -18.33 22.24
C LEU A 177 35.25 -17.60 22.40
N GLN A 178 36.28 -17.96 21.63
CA GLN A 178 37.58 -17.27 21.71
C GLN A 178 37.46 -15.81 21.26
N SER A 179 36.54 -15.53 20.33
CA SER A 179 36.24 -14.16 19.89
C SER A 179 35.48 -13.33 20.93
N LEU A 180 34.96 -13.95 21.99
CA LEU A 180 34.14 -13.30 23.02
C LEU A 180 34.84 -13.13 24.37
N ASN A 181 35.98 -13.78 24.60
CA ASN A 181 36.59 -13.93 25.94
C ASN A 181 35.58 -14.43 27.00
N SER A 182 34.67 -15.33 26.61
CA SER A 182 33.58 -15.87 27.44
C SER A 182 33.58 -17.40 27.39
N ASN A 183 33.01 -18.05 28.39
CA ASN A 183 32.82 -19.51 28.42
C ASN A 183 31.45 -19.96 27.89
N PHE A 184 30.59 -19.01 27.48
CA PHE A 184 29.25 -19.30 26.97
C PHE A 184 28.83 -18.25 25.94
N PHE A 185 28.10 -18.69 24.90
CA PHE A 185 27.50 -17.82 23.89
C PHE A 185 25.98 -17.89 23.99
N THR A 186 25.35 -16.71 23.98
CA THR A 186 23.89 -16.56 23.92
C THR A 186 23.53 -15.54 22.85
N LEU A 187 22.54 -15.88 22.04
CA LEU A 187 21.96 -15.00 21.03
C LEU A 187 20.77 -14.21 21.59
N GLY A 188 20.21 -14.60 22.75
CA GLY A 188 18.86 -14.16 23.15
C GLY A 188 17.78 -14.76 22.23
N GLU A 189 16.54 -14.27 22.32
CA GLU A 189 15.47 -14.70 21.40
C GLU A 189 15.83 -14.32 19.96
N ALA A 190 15.92 -15.29 19.05
CA ALA A 190 16.44 -15.12 17.68
C ALA A 190 15.67 -14.16 16.77
N VAL A 191 14.67 -13.45 17.30
CA VAL A 191 13.76 -12.59 16.55
C VAL A 191 14.42 -11.22 16.34
N GLY A 192 14.88 -10.95 15.11
CA GLY A 192 15.13 -9.58 14.64
C GLY A 192 16.53 -9.00 14.83
N TYR A 193 17.54 -9.75 15.26
CA TYR A 193 18.91 -9.21 15.33
C TYR A 193 19.42 -8.81 13.95
N ASN A 194 19.80 -7.53 13.82
CA ASN A 194 20.39 -6.92 12.62
C ASN A 194 19.57 -7.05 11.33
N LEU A 195 18.28 -7.41 11.46
CA LEU A 195 17.44 -7.78 10.33
C LEU A 195 16.69 -6.56 9.80
N CYS A 196 17.02 -6.14 8.58
CA CYS A 196 16.35 -5.04 7.90
C CYS A 196 16.00 -5.45 6.48
N ILE A 197 14.76 -5.19 6.06
CA ILE A 197 14.30 -5.37 4.68
C ILE A 197 14.08 -3.99 4.04
N LYS A 198 14.52 -3.85 2.79
CA LYS A 198 14.36 -2.65 1.97
C LYS A 198 13.91 -3.03 0.57
#